data_AF-A0A7W0VFN6-F1
#
_entry.id   AF-A0A7W0VFN6-F1
#
_cell.length_a   1.000
_cell.length_b   1.000
_cell.length_c   1.000
_cell.angle_alpha   90.00
_cell.angle_beta   90.00
_cell.angle_gamma   90.00
#
_symmetry.space_group_name_H-M   'P 1'
#
loop_
_entity.id
_entity.type
_entity.pdbx_description
1 polymer ?
#
loop_
_entity_poly.entity_id
_entity_poly.type
_entity_poly.pdbx_seq_one_letter_code
_entity_poly.pdbx_strand_id
1 'polypeptide(L)'
;MKTLLSASAIVFGLGVPALAQPAPAPNGSAPPMKIDLTVKVGTETRVHQIVVSDDSCGSVHAKARDFEDEIRVCSNMKRDGLRLEASWKVRAKTAEYHVSWTAAVARGGTVETSSADGARFTLAVK
;
A
#
# COMPACT_ATOMS: atom_id res chain seq x y z
N MET A 1 8.07 -43.84 74.16
CA MET A 1 7.74 -44.99 73.28
C MET A 1 6.54 -44.61 72.43
N LYS A 2 6.67 -44.75 71.09
CA LYS A 2 5.65 -44.89 70.03
C LYS A 2 4.57 -43.78 69.88
N THR A 3 4.66 -42.86 68.91
CA THR A 3 4.13 -42.90 67.50
C THR A 3 2.62 -43.23 67.42
N LEU A 4 1.69 -42.43 66.86
CA LEU A 4 1.48 -42.05 65.44
C LEU A 4 0.38 -40.94 65.36
N LEU A 5 0.64 -39.82 64.66
CA LEU A 5 0.08 -39.42 63.34
C LEU A 5 -1.44 -39.13 63.30
N SER A 6 -1.80 -37.85 63.11
CA SER A 6 -2.99 -37.48 62.35
C SER A 6 -2.73 -36.22 61.54
N ALA A 7 -2.88 -36.37 60.22
CA ALA A 7 -2.62 -35.38 59.20
C ALA A 7 -3.74 -34.35 59.09
N SER A 8 -3.38 -33.09 58.79
CA SER A 8 -4.11 -32.16 57.90
C SER A 8 -3.48 -30.78 58.01
N ALA A 9 -3.09 -30.19 56.89
CA ALA A 9 -3.74 -28.98 56.37
C ALA A 9 -2.87 -28.23 55.34
N ILE A 10 -3.44 -28.16 54.13
CA ILE A 10 -3.60 -26.95 53.31
C ILE A 10 -2.35 -26.38 52.64
N VAL A 11 -2.30 -26.69 51.35
CA VAL A 11 -1.63 -25.97 50.26
C VAL A 11 -2.02 -24.48 50.28
N PHE A 12 -1.04 -23.58 50.35
CA PHE A 12 -1.18 -22.21 49.87
C PHE A 12 -0.12 -21.95 48.80
N GLY A 13 -0.53 -22.14 47.54
CA GLY A 13 0.24 -21.70 46.40
C GLY A 13 0.28 -20.17 46.36
N LEU A 14 1.46 -19.60 46.53
CA LEU A 14 1.74 -18.21 46.16
C LEU A 14 1.96 -18.15 44.64
N GLY A 15 0.92 -18.48 43.89
CA GLY A 15 0.83 -18.16 42.47
C GLY A 15 0.28 -16.75 42.34
N VAL A 16 1.14 -15.75 42.42
CA VAL A 16 0.75 -14.38 42.05
C VAL A 16 0.40 -14.44 40.56
N PRO A 17 -0.85 -14.14 40.15
CA PRO A 17 -1.10 -13.95 38.73
C PRO A 17 -0.37 -12.66 38.38
N ALA A 18 0.82 -12.79 37.80
CA ALA A 18 1.40 -11.71 37.03
C ALA A 18 0.37 -11.40 35.95
N LEU A 19 -0.41 -10.33 36.18
CA LEU A 19 -1.26 -9.72 35.18
C LEU A 19 -0.33 -9.35 34.03
N ALA A 20 -0.25 -10.23 33.04
CA ALA A 20 0.39 -9.95 31.78
C ALA A 20 -0.33 -8.73 31.21
N GLN A 21 0.26 -7.55 31.42
CA GLN A 21 -0.16 -6.34 30.74
C GLN A 21 -0.09 -6.67 29.24
N PRO A 22 -1.21 -6.57 28.50
CA PRO A 22 -1.14 -6.72 27.06
C PRO A 22 -0.19 -5.65 26.56
N ALA A 23 0.94 -6.09 25.99
CA ALA A 23 1.87 -5.20 25.34
C ALA A 23 1.06 -4.36 24.32
N PRO A 24 1.26 -3.03 24.26
CA PRO A 24 0.59 -2.22 23.26
C PRO A 24 0.88 -2.85 21.90
N ALA A 25 -0.18 -3.17 21.15
CA ALA A 25 -0.04 -3.71 19.81
C ALA A 25 0.93 -2.79 19.04
N PRO A 26 1.93 -3.35 18.33
CA PRO A 26 2.86 -2.52 17.58
C PRO A 26 2.03 -1.61 16.68
N ASN A 27 2.29 -0.30 16.75
CA ASN A 27 1.62 0.70 15.92
C ASN A 27 1.71 0.24 14.46
N GLY A 28 0.65 -0.41 13.99
CA GLY A 28 0.67 -1.18 12.77
C GLY A 28 0.67 -0.23 11.59
N SER A 29 1.84 0.07 11.05
CA SER A 29 1.93 0.64 9.71
C SER A 29 1.14 -0.26 8.78
N ALA A 30 0.16 0.31 8.09
CA ALA A 30 -0.64 -0.46 7.16
C ALA A 30 0.28 -1.03 6.05
N PRO A 31 -0.05 -2.22 5.51
CA PRO A 31 0.80 -2.84 4.52
C PRO A 31 0.94 -1.93 3.29
N PRO A 32 2.12 -1.95 2.62
CA PRO A 32 2.32 -1.22 1.38
C PRO A 32 1.35 -1.72 0.31
N MET A 33 0.90 -0.80 -0.53
CA MET A 33 -0.05 -1.06 -1.60
C MET A 33 0.70 -1.29 -2.91
N LYS A 34 0.24 -2.26 -3.70
CA LYS A 34 0.74 -2.47 -5.05
C LYS A 34 -0.16 -1.72 -6.01
N ILE A 35 0.44 -0.97 -6.91
CA ILE A 35 -0.26 -0.15 -7.88
C ILE A 35 0.19 -0.61 -9.26
N ASP A 36 -0.74 -1.20 -10.00
CA ASP A 36 -0.53 -1.53 -11.40
C ASP A 36 -0.98 -0.36 -12.26
N LEU A 37 -0.11 0.02 -13.19
CA LEU A 37 -0.25 1.18 -14.05
C LEU A 37 -0.24 0.69 -15.49
N THR A 38 -1.31 0.93 -16.23
CA THR A 38 -1.37 0.58 -17.65
C THR A 38 -1.35 1.85 -18.49
N VAL A 39 -0.39 1.92 -19.41
CA VAL A 39 -0.25 2.98 -20.40
C VAL A 39 -0.60 2.40 -21.76
N LYS A 40 -1.60 2.95 -22.43
CA LYS A 40 -1.97 2.55 -23.79
C LYS A 40 -1.84 3.74 -24.73
N VAL A 41 -1.05 3.60 -25.79
CA VAL A 41 -0.88 4.62 -26.84
C VAL A 41 -1.05 3.95 -28.21
N GLY A 42 -2.16 4.24 -28.89
CA GLY A 42 -2.52 3.54 -30.13
C GLY A 42 -2.70 2.04 -29.89
N THR A 43 -1.90 1.21 -30.55
CA THR A 43 -1.91 -0.26 -30.40
C THR A 43 -0.96 -0.76 -29.30
N GLU A 44 -0.07 0.09 -28.80
CA GLU A 44 0.91 -0.29 -27.80
C GLU A 44 0.28 -0.24 -26.40
N THR A 45 0.54 -1.28 -25.60
CA THR A 45 0.13 -1.34 -24.19
C THR A 45 1.33 -1.70 -23.35
N ARG A 46 1.62 -0.89 -22.34
CA ARG A 46 2.73 -1.06 -21.40
C ARG A 46 2.15 -1.12 -19.99
N VAL A 47 2.69 -2.02 -19.17
CA VAL A 47 2.27 -2.21 -17.79
C VAL A 47 3.46 -1.99 -16.88
N HIS A 48 3.27 -1.14 -15.88
CA HIS A 48 4.26 -0.83 -14.85
C HIS A 48 3.67 -1.14 -13.48
N GLN A 49 4.52 -1.43 -12.50
CA GLN A 49 4.10 -1.64 -11.13
C GLN A 49 4.90 -0.73 -10.19
N ILE A 50 4.19 -0.09 -9.27
CA ILE A 50 4.76 0.70 -8.18
C ILE A 50 4.26 0.12 -6.87
N VAL A 51 5.14 0.09 -5.87
CA VAL A 51 4.76 -0.20 -4.48
C VAL A 51 4.86 1.10 -3.70
N VAL A 52 3.77 1.51 -3.07
CA VAL A 52 3.74 2.72 -2.21
C VAL A 52 3.25 2.35 -0.81
N SER A 53 3.95 2.87 0.20
CA SER A 53 3.47 2.87 1.58
C SER A 53 2.51 4.04 1.80
N ASP A 54 1.88 4.12 2.97
CA ASP A 54 1.06 5.30 3.32
C ASP A 54 1.93 6.56 3.40
N ASP A 55 1.37 7.69 2.94
CA ASP A 55 2.03 9.00 2.93
C ASP A 55 3.40 9.00 2.22
N SER A 56 3.51 8.28 1.10
CA SER A 56 4.76 8.14 0.35
C SER A 56 4.54 8.27 -1.16
N CYS A 57 5.63 8.49 -1.90
CA CYS A 57 5.60 8.51 -3.36
C CYS A 57 6.48 7.40 -3.92
N GLY A 58 6.02 6.78 -5.01
CA GLY A 58 6.81 5.93 -5.87
C GLY A 58 6.87 6.51 -7.28
N SER A 59 7.92 6.15 -8.02
CA SER A 59 8.06 6.54 -9.42
C SER A 59 8.58 5.39 -10.27
N VAL A 60 8.21 5.43 -11.55
CA VAL A 60 8.72 4.58 -12.61
C VAL A 60 9.29 5.50 -13.68
N HIS A 61 10.49 5.17 -14.13
CA HIS A 61 11.10 5.76 -15.30
C HIS A 61 11.51 4.64 -16.24
N ALA A 62 10.79 4.50 -17.35
CA ALA A 62 11.02 3.46 -18.34
C ALA A 62 11.33 4.12 -19.68
N LYS A 63 12.51 3.83 -20.23
CA LYS A 63 12.97 4.41 -21.49
C LYS A 63 13.41 3.34 -22.47
N ALA A 64 12.94 3.46 -23.70
CA ALA A 64 13.33 2.63 -24.83
C ALA A 64 13.60 3.52 -26.05
N ARG A 65 13.89 2.88 -27.19
CA ARG A 65 14.14 3.59 -28.45
C ARG A 65 12.96 4.45 -28.89
N ASP A 66 11.74 3.94 -28.74
CA ASP A 66 10.54 4.54 -29.32
C ASP A 66 9.62 5.20 -28.27
N PHE A 67 9.92 5.04 -26.98
CA PHE A 67 9.12 5.61 -25.90
C PHE A 67 9.95 6.00 -24.66
N GLU A 68 9.38 6.91 -23.87
CA GLU A 68 9.84 7.26 -22.52
C GLU A 68 8.61 7.49 -21.64
N ASP A 69 8.46 6.70 -20.58
CA ASP A 69 7.40 6.83 -19.59
C ASP A 69 8.03 7.29 -18.27
N GLU A 70 7.57 8.42 -17.74
CA GLU A 70 7.86 8.88 -16.39
C GLU A 70 6.53 8.96 -15.63
N ILE A 71 6.36 8.09 -14.63
CA ILE A 71 5.13 8.00 -13.85
C ILE A 71 5.49 8.20 -12.39
N ARG A 72 4.77 9.07 -11.71
CA ARG A 72 4.88 9.28 -10.27
C ARG A 72 3.51 9.10 -9.64
N VAL A 73 3.46 8.35 -8.54
CA VAL A 73 2.25 8.13 -7.76
C VAL A 73 2.57 8.40 -6.30
N CYS A 74 1.80 9.28 -5.68
CA CYS A 74 1.88 9.62 -4.27
C CYS A 74 0.60 9.18 -3.58
N SER A 75 0.75 8.47 -2.47
CA SER A 75 -0.31 8.20 -1.51
C SER A 75 -0.33 9.28 -0.45
N ASN A 76 -1.52 9.69 -0.05
CA ASN A 76 -1.72 10.55 1.10
C ASN A 76 -2.91 10.02 1.88
N MET A 77 -2.66 9.53 3.10
CA MET A 77 -3.70 9.03 3.97
C MET A 77 -4.36 10.22 4.66
N LYS A 78 -5.64 10.44 4.36
CA LYS A 78 -6.47 11.45 5.01
C LYS A 78 -7.49 10.77 5.92
N ARG A 79 -8.16 11.55 6.79
CA ARG A 79 -9.17 11.02 7.72
C ARG A 79 -10.37 10.39 7.00
N ASP A 80 -10.65 10.84 5.78
CA ASP A 80 -11.74 10.42 4.90
C ASP A 80 -11.34 9.30 3.92
N GLY A 81 -10.07 8.90 3.91
CA GLY A 81 -9.57 7.78 3.12
C GLY A 81 -8.22 8.05 2.46
N LEU A 82 -7.81 7.10 1.60
CA LEU A 82 -6.60 7.22 0.81
C LEU A 82 -6.84 8.13 -0.39
N ARG A 83 -6.01 9.17 -0.51
CA ARG A 83 -5.91 10.02 -1.69
C ARG A 83 -4.68 9.61 -2.49
N LEU A 84 -4.88 9.31 -3.77
CA LEU A 84 -3.81 9.07 -4.72
C LEU A 84 -3.65 10.28 -5.61
N GLU A 85 -2.42 10.78 -5.72
CA GLU A 85 -2.02 11.80 -6.67
C GLU A 85 -1.07 11.16 -7.65
N ALA A 86 -1.36 11.23 -8.94
CA ALA A 86 -0.47 10.66 -9.94
C ALA A 86 -0.25 11.62 -11.10
N SER A 87 1.00 11.68 -11.54
CA SER A 87 1.44 12.43 -12.70
C SER A 87 2.17 11.49 -13.64
N TRP A 88 1.92 11.64 -14.94
CA TRP A 88 2.49 10.80 -15.98
C TRP A 88 2.92 11.67 -17.14
N LYS A 89 4.17 11.53 -17.52
CA LYS A 89 4.72 12.09 -18.74
C LYS A 89 5.10 10.93 -19.65
N VAL A 90 4.46 10.85 -20.80
CA VAL A 90 4.71 9.80 -21.79
C VAL A 90 5.13 10.44 -23.08
N ARG A 91 6.31 10.09 -23.58
CA ARG A 91 6.77 10.42 -24.90
C ARG A 91 6.71 9.17 -25.76
N ALA A 92 6.01 9.24 -26.89
CA ALA A 92 5.93 8.16 -27.87
C ALA A 92 6.21 8.72 -29.26
N LYS A 93 7.34 8.33 -29.86
CA LYS A 93 7.82 8.79 -31.18
C LYS A 93 7.76 10.32 -31.36
N THR A 94 6.64 10.82 -31.89
CA THR A 94 6.40 12.23 -32.26
C THR A 94 5.50 12.99 -31.29
N ALA A 95 4.93 12.33 -30.29
CA ALA A 95 3.99 12.92 -29.35
C ALA A 95 4.49 12.84 -27.91
N GLU A 96 4.17 13.87 -27.13
CA GLU A 96 4.39 13.91 -25.69
C GLU A 96 3.05 14.21 -25.02
N TYR A 97 2.72 13.42 -24.01
CA TYR A 97 1.49 13.52 -23.24
C TYR A 97 1.85 13.76 -21.80
N HIS A 98 1.22 14.76 -21.18
CA HIS A 98 1.37 15.01 -19.76
C HIS A 98 -0.02 15.02 -19.13
N VAL A 99 -0.20 14.14 -18.14
CA VAL A 99 -1.44 14.01 -17.40
C VAL A 99 -1.10 14.13 -15.92
N SER A 100 -1.96 14.80 -15.16
CA SER A 100 -1.91 14.79 -13.70
C SER A 100 -3.33 14.68 -13.18
N TRP A 101 -3.54 13.84 -12.17
CA TRP A 101 -4.85 13.68 -11.55
C TRP A 101 -4.72 13.34 -10.07
N THR A 102 -5.87 13.41 -9.42
CA THR A 102 -6.00 13.10 -8.00
C THR A 102 -7.35 12.44 -7.77
N ALA A 103 -7.37 11.31 -7.06
CA ALA A 103 -8.62 10.64 -6.69
C ALA A 103 -8.55 10.06 -5.28
N ALA A 104 -9.70 10.02 -4.62
CA ALA A 104 -9.88 9.20 -3.43
C ALA A 104 -10.14 7.76 -3.87
N VAL A 105 -9.40 6.80 -3.30
CA VAL A 105 -9.46 5.39 -3.70
C VAL A 105 -9.56 4.53 -2.45
N ALA A 106 -10.51 3.59 -2.43
CA ALA A 106 -10.52 2.56 -1.39
C ALA A 106 -9.34 1.61 -1.58
N ARG A 107 -8.78 1.05 -0.50
CA ARG A 107 -7.79 -0.03 -0.62
C ARG A 107 -8.39 -1.20 -1.41
N GLY A 108 -7.66 -1.72 -2.39
CA GLY A 108 -8.14 -2.76 -3.31
C GLY A 108 -9.07 -2.25 -4.43
N GLY A 109 -9.25 -0.93 -4.56
CA GLY A 109 -10.05 -0.30 -5.61
C GLY A 109 -9.29 -0.09 -6.92
N THR A 110 -10.01 -0.02 -8.03
CA THR A 110 -9.46 0.37 -9.34
C THR A 110 -9.98 1.74 -9.74
N VAL A 111 -9.11 2.58 -10.29
CA VAL A 111 -9.46 3.88 -10.86
C VAL A 111 -9.00 3.90 -12.31
N GLU A 112 -9.96 3.97 -13.22
CA GLU A 112 -9.64 4.34 -14.60
C GLU A 112 -9.38 5.84 -14.65
N THR A 113 -8.28 6.22 -15.29
CA THR A 113 -7.87 7.63 -15.36
C THR A 113 -7.90 8.11 -16.80
N SER A 114 -7.84 9.42 -16.95
CA SER A 114 -8.11 10.16 -18.19
C SER A 114 -7.49 9.58 -19.46
N SER A 115 -8.16 9.84 -20.58
CA SER A 115 -7.57 9.78 -21.92
C SER A 115 -7.06 11.15 -22.35
N ALA A 116 -5.86 11.20 -22.94
CA ALA A 116 -5.31 12.40 -23.59
C ALA A 116 -4.95 12.06 -25.03
N ASP A 117 -5.64 12.65 -26.01
CA ASP A 117 -5.29 12.61 -27.44
C ASP A 117 -4.87 11.22 -27.97
N GLY A 118 -5.62 10.18 -27.59
CA GLY A 118 -5.38 8.79 -28.02
C GLY A 118 -4.52 7.95 -27.07
N ALA A 119 -3.93 8.54 -26.03
CA ALA A 119 -3.33 7.84 -24.91
C ALA A 119 -4.38 7.57 -23.81
N ARG A 120 -4.36 6.39 -23.20
CA ARG A 120 -5.20 6.01 -22.05
C ARG A 120 -4.34 5.51 -20.91
N PHE A 121 -4.71 5.90 -19.69
CA PHE A 121 -4.01 5.57 -18.46
C PHE A 121 -4.95 4.91 -17.46
N THR A 122 -4.57 3.77 -16.90
CA THR A 122 -5.37 3.06 -15.90
C THR A 122 -4.52 2.76 -14.68
N LEU A 123 -5.09 2.97 -13.49
CA LEU A 123 -4.46 2.68 -12.21
C LEU A 123 -5.31 1.67 -11.43
N ALA A 124 -4.72 0.55 -11.01
CA ALA A 124 -5.37 -0.43 -10.15
C ALA A 124 -4.60 -0.58 -8.84
N VAL A 125 -5.27 -0.36 -7.71
CA VAL A 125 -4.72 -0.58 -6.37
C VAL A 125 -5.03 -2.02 -5.97
N LYS A 126 -4.00 -2.79 -5.64
CA LYS A 126 -4.07 -4.18 -5.20
C LYS A 126 -3.57 -4.33 -3.77
#